data_AF-A0A538IA25-F1
#
_entry.id   AF-A0A538IA25-F1
#
_cell.length_a   1.000
_cell.length_b   1.000
_cell.length_c   1.000
_cell.angle_alpha   90.00
_cell.angle_beta   90.00
_cell.angle_gamma   90.00
#
_symmetry.space_group_name_H-M   'P 1'
#
loop_
_entity.id
_entity.type
_entity.pdbx_description
1 polymer ?
#
loop_
_entity_poly.entity_id
_entity_poly.type
_entity_poly.pdbx_seq_one_letter_code
_entity_poly.pdbx_strand_id
1 'polypeptide(L)'
;MDEALQRAQRLMAQWDEELRRELPEGAEIFDAHTHLGTDIDGMVGNYDDLERGMAKYGISRCFVFCLDEPDRHPAFRAGNDRTLAFAERSGGTLIPFVRLDLSEDPIAEAVRCLDRGARGIKLHPRAQKFLLNDERLAPVFELAAERKVPILIHGGRGLPPIADDLARSVDRFPDAQLIVAHAGIADLAALADRLGGKAGVFFDTSVWSPLDLLGLYRLVGPEQVVYASDYPYGQQPASLLIALRTARLAQLDEQQVRDVLAGNANRIADGEAAREPSAPKGVDIFQQPMALARIHQYLSMATPLLWTRQQDNIGVLGLALNACNDRANGHRGELEQIRELLTTAREMWRAMPEEGDDRDRMQHARATFRLIHLADIVAVTTSA
;
A
#
# COMPACT_ATOMS: atom_id res chain seq x y z
N MET A 1 -29.42 6.67 -7.40
CA MET A 1 -28.35 5.68 -7.17
C MET A 1 -27.43 5.60 -8.38
N ASP A 2 -27.97 5.33 -9.57
CA ASP A 2 -27.19 5.23 -10.82
C ASP A 2 -26.40 6.51 -11.18
N GLU A 3 -26.97 7.71 -10.98
CA GLU A 3 -26.31 8.97 -11.34
C GLU A 3 -25.02 9.26 -10.53
N ALA A 4 -25.03 8.99 -9.21
CA ALA A 4 -23.87 9.24 -8.34
C ALA A 4 -22.73 8.25 -8.65
N LEU A 5 -23.06 6.98 -8.92
CA LEU A 5 -22.09 5.98 -9.34
C LEU A 5 -21.48 6.34 -10.71
N GLN A 6 -22.29 6.75 -11.68
CA GLN A 6 -21.80 7.23 -12.98
C GLN A 6 -20.91 8.47 -12.84
N ARG A 7 -21.26 9.40 -11.93
CA ARG A 7 -20.43 10.58 -11.62
C ARG A 7 -19.09 10.17 -11.01
N ALA A 8 -19.10 9.23 -10.07
CA ALA A 8 -17.88 8.68 -9.48
C ALA A 8 -16.99 8.02 -10.55
N GLN A 9 -17.56 7.25 -11.48
CA GLN A 9 -16.80 6.66 -12.60
C GLN A 9 -16.18 7.73 -13.50
N ARG A 10 -16.92 8.81 -13.84
CA ARG A 10 -16.37 9.94 -14.62
C ARG A 10 -15.25 10.64 -13.88
N LEU A 11 -15.42 10.92 -12.60
CA LEU A 11 -14.35 11.49 -11.76
C LEU A 11 -13.13 10.59 -11.76
N MET A 12 -13.32 9.28 -11.64
CA MET A 12 -12.20 8.35 -11.67
C MET A 12 -11.45 8.37 -12.99
N ALA A 13 -12.14 8.45 -14.12
CA ALA A 13 -11.51 8.62 -15.42
C ALA A 13 -10.74 9.95 -15.56
N GLN A 14 -11.22 11.04 -14.95
CA GLN A 14 -10.50 12.31 -14.90
C GLN A 14 -9.22 12.20 -14.05
N TRP A 15 -9.28 11.53 -12.90
CA TRP A 15 -8.11 11.30 -12.05
C TRP A 15 -7.10 10.32 -12.66
N ASP A 16 -7.55 9.40 -13.52
CA ASP A 16 -6.64 8.58 -14.33
C ASP A 16 -5.84 9.46 -15.29
N GLU A 17 -6.48 10.47 -15.89
CA GLU A 17 -5.80 11.41 -16.77
C GLU A 17 -4.84 12.33 -16.01
N GLU A 18 -5.22 12.79 -14.82
CA GLU A 18 -4.33 13.55 -13.95
C GLU A 18 -3.09 12.74 -13.56
N LEU A 19 -3.28 11.47 -13.17
CA LEU A 19 -2.18 10.55 -12.90
C LEU A 19 -1.23 10.42 -14.11
N ARG A 20 -1.75 10.27 -15.34
CA ARG A 20 -0.91 10.19 -16.54
C ARG A 20 -0.06 11.43 -16.75
N ARG A 21 -0.60 12.63 -16.46
CA ARG A 21 0.14 13.89 -16.56
C ARG A 21 1.23 14.00 -15.50
N GLU A 22 0.99 13.43 -14.33
CA GLU A 22 1.91 13.47 -13.21
C GLU A 22 3.00 12.40 -13.28
N LEU A 23 2.81 11.29 -13.99
CA LEU A 23 3.85 10.28 -14.14
C LEU A 23 5.05 10.84 -14.91
N PRO A 24 6.30 10.59 -14.46
CA PRO A 24 7.47 10.91 -15.28
C PRO A 24 7.40 10.20 -16.63
N GLU A 25 7.83 10.88 -17.70
CA GLU A 25 7.77 10.30 -19.05
C GLU A 25 8.56 8.98 -19.12
N GLY A 26 7.94 7.93 -19.66
CA GLY A 26 8.54 6.60 -19.75
C GLY A 26 8.85 5.95 -18.40
N ALA A 27 8.24 6.40 -17.30
CA ALA A 27 8.39 5.74 -16.01
C ALA A 27 7.87 4.30 -16.07
N GLU A 28 8.71 3.37 -15.62
CA GLU A 28 8.29 2.02 -15.30
C GLU A 28 7.63 2.01 -13.90
N ILE A 29 6.66 1.11 -13.70
CA ILE A 29 5.98 0.93 -12.42
C ILE A 29 6.04 -0.54 -12.02
N PHE A 30 6.51 -0.80 -10.80
CA PHE A 30 6.53 -2.11 -10.18
C PHE A 30 5.70 -2.07 -8.89
N ASP A 31 4.67 -2.91 -8.77
CA ASP A 31 3.88 -2.98 -7.54
C ASP A 31 4.41 -4.04 -6.57
N ALA A 32 5.08 -3.62 -5.50
CA ALA A 32 5.77 -4.52 -4.57
C ALA A 32 4.83 -5.23 -3.57
N HIS A 33 3.52 -4.97 -3.59
CA HIS A 33 2.59 -5.57 -2.64
C HIS A 33 1.22 -5.78 -3.28
N THR A 34 0.96 -7.01 -3.75
CA THR A 34 -0.35 -7.39 -4.25
C THR A 34 -0.77 -8.75 -3.70
N HIS A 35 -2.07 -8.94 -3.58
CA HIS A 35 -2.65 -10.20 -3.14
C HIS A 35 -3.69 -10.72 -4.13
N LEU A 36 -3.77 -12.04 -4.23
CA LEU A 36 -4.81 -12.76 -4.96
C LEU A 36 -5.51 -13.77 -4.04
N GLY A 37 -6.73 -14.17 -4.40
CA GLY A 37 -7.55 -15.11 -3.63
C GLY A 37 -8.74 -14.45 -2.94
N THR A 38 -9.32 -15.12 -1.96
CA THR A 38 -10.45 -14.61 -1.16
C THR A 38 -10.06 -14.53 0.31
N ASP A 39 -9.98 -13.33 0.86
CA ASP A 39 -9.65 -13.13 2.27
C ASP A 39 -10.83 -13.46 3.20
N ILE A 40 -10.52 -13.83 4.44
CA ILE A 40 -11.52 -14.05 5.50
C ILE A 40 -12.38 -12.81 5.80
N ASP A 41 -11.91 -11.60 5.46
CA ASP A 41 -12.69 -10.36 5.61
C ASP A 41 -13.67 -10.10 4.45
N GLY A 42 -13.65 -10.95 3.42
CA GLY A 42 -14.48 -10.85 2.21
C GLY A 42 -13.87 -10.03 1.06
N MET A 43 -12.65 -9.50 1.22
CA MET A 43 -11.88 -8.92 0.12
C MET A 43 -11.46 -10.01 -0.87
N VAL A 44 -11.51 -9.69 -2.15
CA VAL A 44 -11.18 -10.63 -3.22
C VAL A 44 -10.16 -9.98 -4.14
N GLY A 45 -8.99 -10.58 -4.22
CA GLY A 45 -7.98 -10.25 -5.22
C GLY A 45 -8.22 -11.11 -6.45
N ASN A 46 -8.79 -10.53 -7.51
CA ASN A 46 -9.10 -11.25 -8.74
C ASN A 46 -7.96 -11.10 -9.75
N TYR A 47 -7.49 -12.23 -10.30
CA TYR A 47 -6.39 -12.24 -11.26
C TYR A 47 -6.66 -11.37 -12.49
N ASP A 48 -7.83 -11.54 -13.13
CA ASP A 48 -8.14 -10.83 -14.36
C ASP A 48 -8.33 -9.32 -14.10
N ASP A 49 -8.82 -8.95 -12.91
CA ASP A 49 -8.93 -7.55 -12.49
C ASP A 49 -7.56 -6.92 -12.25
N LEU A 50 -6.64 -7.65 -11.59
CA LEU A 50 -5.26 -7.22 -11.39
C LEU A 50 -4.55 -7.02 -12.73
N GLU A 51 -4.61 -7.99 -13.64
CA GLU A 51 -4.01 -7.89 -14.98
C GLU A 51 -4.57 -6.72 -15.79
N ARG A 52 -5.90 -6.51 -15.76
CA ARG A 52 -6.51 -5.33 -16.42
C ARG A 52 -6.03 -4.03 -15.78
N GLY A 53 -5.86 -4.00 -14.46
CA GLY A 53 -5.28 -2.87 -13.74
C GLY A 53 -3.84 -2.62 -14.19
N MET A 54 -2.99 -3.65 -14.18
CA MET A 54 -1.59 -3.55 -14.59
C MET A 54 -1.47 -3.02 -16.02
N ALA A 55 -2.22 -3.58 -16.96
CA ALA A 55 -2.25 -3.11 -18.35
C ALA A 55 -2.75 -1.66 -18.48
N LYS A 56 -3.79 -1.27 -17.73
CA LYS A 56 -4.36 0.09 -17.79
C LYS A 56 -3.39 1.16 -17.29
N TYR A 57 -2.60 0.86 -16.26
CA TYR A 57 -1.70 1.82 -15.62
C TYR A 57 -0.22 1.64 -15.96
N GLY A 58 0.13 0.68 -16.83
CA GLY A 58 1.51 0.42 -17.24
C GLY A 58 2.38 -0.19 -16.13
N ILE A 59 1.78 -0.97 -15.22
CA ILE A 59 2.52 -1.72 -14.21
C ILE A 59 3.18 -2.91 -14.91
N SER A 60 4.51 -2.94 -14.95
CA SER A 60 5.27 -3.96 -15.69
C SER A 60 5.35 -5.29 -14.95
N ARG A 61 5.49 -5.22 -13.61
CA ARG A 61 5.72 -6.36 -12.73
C ARG A 61 5.08 -6.11 -11.36
N CYS A 62 4.78 -7.18 -10.63
CA CYS A 62 4.38 -7.09 -9.23
C CYS A 62 4.84 -8.29 -8.40
N PHE A 63 5.02 -8.08 -7.10
CA PHE A 63 5.08 -9.19 -6.14
C PHE A 63 3.66 -9.60 -5.76
N VAL A 64 3.38 -10.91 -5.80
CA VAL A 64 2.04 -11.46 -5.52
C VAL A 64 2.08 -12.58 -4.49
N PHE A 65 1.12 -12.60 -3.58
CA PHE A 65 0.95 -13.65 -2.57
C PHE A 65 -0.54 -13.88 -2.26
N CYS A 66 -0.88 -15.02 -1.65
CA CYS A 66 -2.28 -15.31 -1.32
C CYS A 66 -2.78 -14.52 -0.10
N LEU A 67 -4.08 -14.22 -0.10
CA LEU A 67 -4.80 -13.66 1.05
C LEU A 67 -4.89 -14.66 2.24
N ASP A 68 -5.43 -14.23 3.38
CA ASP A 68 -5.72 -15.15 4.50
C ASP A 68 -7.01 -15.91 4.17
N GLU A 69 -6.88 -16.94 3.33
CA GLU A 69 -8.05 -17.57 2.71
C GLU A 69 -8.80 -18.54 3.65
N PRO A 70 -10.13 -18.73 3.51
CA PRO A 70 -10.88 -19.69 4.31
C PRO A 70 -10.36 -21.14 4.23
N ASP A 71 -9.75 -21.51 3.11
CA ASP A 71 -9.16 -22.84 2.86
C ASP A 71 -7.65 -22.88 3.16
N ARG A 72 -7.13 -21.94 3.97
CA ARG A 72 -5.71 -21.84 4.31
C ARG A 72 -5.11 -23.10 4.96
N HIS A 73 -5.90 -23.97 5.56
CA HIS A 73 -5.34 -25.19 6.18
C HIS A 73 -5.21 -26.33 5.16
N PRO A 74 -4.05 -27.01 5.10
CA PRO A 74 -2.84 -26.78 5.90
C PRO A 74 -1.92 -25.66 5.35
N ALA A 75 -1.35 -24.84 6.24
CA ALA A 75 -0.20 -23.94 6.02
C ALA A 75 -0.22 -23.04 4.76
N PHE A 76 -1.37 -22.47 4.39
CA PHE A 76 -1.60 -21.71 3.16
C PHE A 76 -1.32 -22.47 1.85
N ARG A 77 -1.18 -23.79 1.90
CA ARG A 77 -0.68 -24.59 0.78
C ARG A 77 -1.51 -24.44 -0.49
N ALA A 78 -2.84 -24.46 -0.36
CA ALA A 78 -3.75 -24.25 -1.48
C ALA A 78 -3.63 -22.84 -2.09
N GLY A 79 -3.52 -21.81 -1.25
CA GLY A 79 -3.31 -20.42 -1.67
C GLY A 79 -1.95 -20.21 -2.35
N ASN A 80 -0.89 -20.82 -1.81
CA ASN A 80 0.44 -20.82 -2.42
C ASN A 80 0.46 -21.53 -3.78
N ASP A 81 -0.24 -22.67 -3.90
CA ASP A 81 -0.37 -23.39 -5.17
C ASP A 81 -1.11 -22.55 -6.23
N ARG A 82 -2.18 -21.84 -5.85
CA ARG A 82 -2.86 -20.88 -6.71
C ARG A 82 -1.96 -19.71 -7.11
N THR A 83 -1.19 -19.17 -6.18
CA THR A 83 -0.25 -18.06 -6.41
C THR A 83 0.82 -18.44 -7.45
N LEU A 84 1.39 -19.64 -7.34
CA LEU A 84 2.34 -20.17 -8.33
C LEU A 84 1.68 -20.34 -9.71
N ALA A 85 0.45 -20.84 -9.76
CA ALA A 85 -0.28 -20.98 -11.02
C ALA A 85 -0.62 -19.63 -11.67
N PHE A 86 -0.94 -18.60 -10.87
CA PHE A 86 -1.14 -17.23 -11.36
C PHE A 86 0.15 -16.65 -11.94
N ALA A 87 1.29 -16.85 -11.26
CA ALA A 87 2.58 -16.43 -11.78
C ALA A 87 2.93 -17.11 -13.12
N GLU A 88 2.73 -18.42 -13.23
CA GLU A 88 2.92 -19.16 -14.49
C GLU A 88 2.01 -18.61 -15.60
N ARG A 89 0.72 -18.41 -15.31
CA ARG A 89 -0.26 -17.86 -16.25
C ARG A 89 0.14 -16.46 -16.76
N SER A 90 0.75 -15.64 -15.91
CA SER A 90 1.14 -14.26 -16.23
C SER A 90 2.35 -14.16 -17.17
N GLY A 91 3.07 -15.26 -17.41
CA GLY A 91 4.30 -15.23 -18.20
C GLY A 91 5.47 -14.51 -17.51
N GLY A 92 5.42 -14.36 -16.18
CA GLY A 92 6.51 -13.80 -15.37
C GLY A 92 6.34 -12.34 -14.93
N THR A 93 5.20 -11.70 -15.23
CA THR A 93 4.88 -10.35 -14.71
C THR A 93 4.48 -10.39 -13.24
N LEU A 94 3.77 -11.45 -12.81
CA LEU A 94 3.48 -11.73 -11.41
C LEU A 94 4.58 -12.60 -10.80
N ILE A 95 5.25 -12.08 -9.77
CA ILE A 95 6.37 -12.73 -9.10
C ILE A 95 5.88 -13.31 -7.75
N PRO A 96 5.79 -14.65 -7.63
CA PRO A 96 5.08 -15.27 -6.52
C PRO A 96 5.93 -15.30 -5.25
N PHE A 97 5.34 -14.88 -4.12
CA PHE A 97 5.92 -15.07 -2.79
C PHE A 97 5.16 -16.18 -2.06
N VAL A 98 5.88 -17.00 -1.30
CA VAL A 98 5.27 -18.02 -0.44
C VAL A 98 4.79 -17.40 0.86
N ARG A 99 3.52 -17.60 1.22
CA ARG A 99 2.99 -17.20 2.53
C ARG A 99 3.09 -18.37 3.49
N LEU A 100 3.61 -18.13 4.70
CA LEU A 100 3.93 -19.19 5.67
C LEU A 100 3.02 -19.16 6.90
N ASP A 101 2.62 -20.32 7.41
CA ASP A 101 2.06 -20.45 8.76
C ASP A 101 3.16 -20.97 9.71
N LEU A 102 3.57 -20.14 10.68
CA LEU A 102 4.62 -20.53 11.62
C LEU A 102 4.18 -21.63 12.61
N SER A 103 2.87 -21.89 12.73
CA SER A 103 2.32 -22.92 13.63
C SER A 103 2.30 -24.33 13.04
N GLU A 104 2.58 -24.47 11.75
CA GLU A 104 2.66 -25.76 11.05
C GLU A 104 4.12 -26.08 10.68
N ASP A 105 4.42 -26.45 9.43
CA ASP A 105 5.78 -26.70 8.92
C ASP A 105 6.21 -25.60 7.93
N PRO A 106 6.58 -24.40 8.42
CA PRO A 106 6.89 -23.26 7.57
C PRO A 106 8.11 -23.47 6.69
N ILE A 107 9.10 -24.26 7.14
CA ILE A 107 10.34 -24.47 6.39
C ILE A 107 10.12 -25.45 5.24
N ALA A 108 9.40 -26.56 5.47
CA ALA A 108 9.09 -27.49 4.38
C ALA A 108 8.24 -26.81 3.29
N GLU A 109 7.26 -25.98 3.67
CA GLU A 109 6.45 -25.25 2.70
C GLU A 109 7.26 -24.17 1.95
N ALA A 110 8.13 -23.43 2.66
CA ALA A 110 9.02 -22.46 2.03
C ALA A 110 9.94 -23.14 1.00
N VAL A 111 10.64 -24.22 1.37
CA VAL A 111 11.50 -24.96 0.45
C VAL A 111 10.73 -25.44 -0.77
N ARG A 112 9.56 -26.07 -0.56
CA ARG A 112 8.69 -26.58 -1.63
C ARG A 112 8.29 -25.49 -2.62
N CYS A 113 7.86 -24.33 -2.13
CA CYS A 113 7.41 -23.24 -3.00
C CYS A 113 8.58 -22.56 -3.71
N LEU A 114 9.71 -22.36 -3.03
CA LEU A 114 10.92 -21.79 -3.64
C LEU A 114 11.48 -22.71 -4.74
N ASP A 115 11.50 -24.03 -4.53
CA ASP A 115 11.87 -25.01 -5.57
C ASP A 115 10.93 -25.00 -6.78
N ARG A 116 9.68 -24.57 -6.58
CA ARG A 116 8.66 -24.44 -7.63
C ARG A 116 8.59 -23.06 -8.27
N GLY A 117 9.49 -22.15 -7.90
CA GLY A 117 9.60 -20.83 -8.53
C GLY A 117 9.06 -19.66 -7.71
N ALA A 118 8.70 -19.84 -6.44
CA ALA A 118 8.53 -18.69 -5.54
C ALA A 118 9.85 -17.91 -5.42
N ARG A 119 9.75 -16.58 -5.34
CA ARG A 119 10.89 -15.65 -5.37
C ARG A 119 10.92 -14.71 -4.15
N GLY A 120 10.14 -15.03 -3.12
CA GLY A 120 10.07 -14.25 -1.88
C GLY A 120 9.22 -14.96 -0.84
N ILE A 121 9.26 -14.46 0.40
CA ILE A 121 8.51 -14.99 1.53
C ILE A 121 7.60 -13.90 2.09
N LYS A 122 6.33 -14.22 2.34
CA LYS A 122 5.34 -13.32 2.93
C LYS A 122 5.03 -13.73 4.36
N LEU A 123 5.18 -12.77 5.27
CA LEU A 123 4.84 -12.88 6.68
C LEU A 123 3.82 -11.82 7.11
N HIS A 124 2.89 -12.21 7.98
CA HIS A 124 1.86 -11.36 8.55
C HIS A 124 1.63 -11.71 10.04
N PRO A 125 2.38 -11.09 10.97
CA PRO A 125 2.40 -11.46 12.40
C PRO A 125 1.03 -11.44 13.08
N ARG A 126 0.19 -10.45 12.76
CA ARG A 126 -1.20 -10.37 13.26
C ARG A 126 -2.09 -11.50 12.75
N ALA A 127 -2.17 -11.71 11.44
CA ALA A 127 -3.03 -12.73 10.84
C ALA A 127 -2.59 -14.17 11.20
N GLN A 128 -1.25 -14.36 11.27
CA GLN A 128 -0.61 -15.64 11.57
C GLN A 128 -0.32 -15.84 13.07
N LYS A 129 -0.70 -14.86 13.91
CA LYS A 129 -0.66 -14.91 15.38
C LYS A 129 0.72 -15.26 15.96
N PHE A 130 1.77 -14.55 15.55
CA PHE A 130 3.12 -14.68 16.12
C PHE A 130 3.72 -13.32 16.47
N LEU A 131 4.76 -13.34 17.31
CA LEU A 131 5.55 -12.17 17.71
C LEU A 131 6.91 -12.15 16.99
N LEU A 132 7.55 -11.00 16.92
CA LEU A 132 8.75 -10.86 16.08
C LEU A 132 10.01 -11.40 16.77
N ASN A 133 9.92 -11.71 18.06
CA ASN A 133 10.92 -12.47 18.83
C ASN A 133 10.73 -14.00 18.76
N ASP A 134 9.80 -14.49 17.95
CA ASP A 134 9.54 -15.93 17.84
C ASP A 134 10.74 -16.66 17.24
N GLU A 135 11.25 -17.67 17.95
CA GLU A 135 12.44 -18.43 17.54
C GLU A 135 12.25 -19.14 16.18
N ARG A 136 11.00 -19.41 15.78
CA ARG A 136 10.65 -20.02 14.49
C ARG A 136 10.94 -19.10 13.30
N LEU A 137 11.13 -17.80 13.53
CA LEU A 137 11.53 -16.86 12.47
C LEU A 137 12.98 -17.04 12.05
N ALA A 138 13.88 -17.44 12.98
CA ALA A 138 15.30 -17.52 12.68
C ALA A 138 15.61 -18.47 11.49
N PRO A 139 15.06 -19.70 11.42
CA PRO A 139 15.22 -20.55 10.25
C PRO A 139 14.61 -19.97 8.96
N VAL A 140 13.56 -19.15 9.05
CA VAL A 140 12.94 -18.49 7.88
C VAL A 140 13.88 -17.43 7.30
N PHE A 141 14.50 -16.61 8.16
CA PHE A 141 15.50 -15.62 7.74
C PHE A 141 16.77 -16.27 7.20
N GLU A 142 17.24 -17.35 7.85
CA GLU A 142 18.39 -18.13 7.36
C GLU A 142 18.13 -18.69 5.96
N LEU A 143 16.96 -19.31 5.74
CA LEU A 143 16.58 -19.81 4.43
C LEU A 143 16.45 -18.68 3.39
N ALA A 144 15.87 -17.54 3.75
CA ALA A 144 15.75 -16.39 2.86
C ALA A 144 17.12 -15.87 2.41
N ALA A 145 18.08 -15.78 3.33
CA ALA A 145 19.47 -15.41 3.04
C ALA A 145 20.15 -16.44 2.12
N GLU A 146 20.04 -17.74 2.44
CA GLU A 146 20.63 -18.83 1.62
C GLU A 146 20.09 -18.79 0.18
N ARG A 147 18.77 -18.62 0.04
CA ARG A 147 18.07 -18.66 -1.24
C ARG A 147 18.08 -17.31 -1.96
N LYS A 148 18.61 -16.26 -1.33
CA LYS A 148 18.68 -14.88 -1.84
C LYS A 148 17.32 -14.36 -2.29
N VAL A 149 16.30 -14.57 -1.45
CA VAL A 149 14.93 -14.08 -1.69
C VAL A 149 14.51 -13.11 -0.58
N PRO A 150 13.78 -12.04 -0.91
CA PRO A 150 13.29 -11.09 0.09
C PRO A 150 12.21 -11.70 0.99
N ILE A 151 12.17 -11.22 2.23
CA ILE A 151 11.03 -11.38 3.14
C ILE A 151 10.21 -10.09 3.11
N LEU A 152 8.92 -10.16 2.79
CA LEU A 152 7.97 -9.07 2.99
C LEU A 152 7.16 -9.35 4.26
N ILE A 153 7.30 -8.49 5.26
CA ILE A 153 6.61 -8.61 6.55
C ILE A 153 5.61 -7.48 6.74
N HIS A 154 4.41 -7.80 7.24
CA HIS A 154 3.44 -6.77 7.60
C HIS A 154 3.98 -5.87 8.71
N GLY A 155 4.04 -4.56 8.48
CA GLY A 155 4.45 -3.52 9.44
C GLY A 155 3.36 -2.46 9.67
N GLY A 156 2.10 -2.80 9.40
CA GLY A 156 0.96 -1.89 9.42
C GLY A 156 0.12 -1.93 10.71
N ARG A 157 -1.07 -1.34 10.62
CA ARG A 157 -2.00 -1.16 11.76
C ARG A 157 -2.29 -2.46 12.51
N GLY A 158 -2.39 -2.36 13.83
CA GLY A 158 -2.81 -3.48 14.68
C GLY A 158 -1.67 -4.40 15.13
N LEU A 159 -0.42 -3.99 14.92
CA LEU A 159 0.74 -4.59 15.56
C LEU A 159 1.17 -3.77 16.80
N PRO A 160 1.79 -4.41 17.81
CA PRO A 160 2.58 -3.69 18.81
C PRO A 160 3.86 -3.10 18.17
N PRO A 161 4.67 -2.35 18.92
CA PRO A 161 6.04 -2.01 18.49
C PRO A 161 6.82 -3.27 18.07
N ILE A 162 7.56 -3.19 16.97
CA ILE A 162 8.25 -4.32 16.32
C ILE A 162 9.72 -4.02 15.97
N ALA A 163 10.18 -2.78 16.14
CA ALA A 163 11.47 -2.33 15.63
C ALA A 163 12.65 -3.11 16.23
N ASP A 164 12.67 -3.29 17.55
CA ASP A 164 13.79 -3.95 18.25
C ASP A 164 13.96 -5.42 17.83
N ASP A 165 12.86 -6.14 17.62
CA ASP A 165 12.88 -7.54 17.19
C ASP A 165 13.31 -7.70 15.73
N LEU A 166 12.82 -6.83 14.85
CA LEU A 166 13.25 -6.83 13.46
C LEU A 166 14.71 -6.44 13.31
N ALA A 167 15.17 -5.44 14.07
CA ALA A 167 16.56 -5.03 14.07
C ALA A 167 17.48 -6.19 14.47
N ARG A 168 17.13 -6.95 15.52
CA ARG A 168 17.86 -8.17 15.90
C ARG A 168 17.90 -9.21 14.80
N SER A 169 16.79 -9.42 14.09
CA SER A 169 16.73 -10.37 12.97
C SER A 169 17.61 -9.91 11.81
N VAL A 170 17.53 -8.64 11.42
CA VAL A 170 18.37 -8.05 10.35
C VAL A 170 19.85 -8.11 10.71
N ASP A 171 20.22 -7.78 11.96
CA ASP A 171 21.61 -7.84 12.43
C ASP A 171 22.16 -9.26 12.48
N ARG A 172 21.30 -10.24 12.79
CA ARG A 172 21.66 -11.66 12.81
C ARG A 172 21.78 -12.24 11.40
N PHE A 173 21.00 -11.75 10.44
CA PHE A 173 20.91 -12.27 9.07
C PHE A 173 21.11 -11.13 8.06
N PRO A 174 22.31 -10.53 7.98
CA PRO A 174 22.56 -9.34 7.15
C PRO A 174 22.42 -9.60 5.64
N ASP A 175 22.52 -10.86 5.21
CA ASP A 175 22.33 -11.26 3.81
C ASP A 175 20.85 -11.43 3.42
N ALA A 176 19.92 -11.43 4.39
CA ALA A 176 18.49 -11.48 4.13
C ALA A 176 17.96 -10.08 3.78
N GLN A 177 17.27 -9.97 2.65
CA GLN A 177 16.55 -8.75 2.30
C GLN A 177 15.19 -8.71 3.00
N LEU A 178 14.82 -7.53 3.51
CA LEU A 178 13.56 -7.32 4.24
C LEU A 178 12.78 -6.16 3.62
N ILE A 179 11.50 -6.37 3.35
CA ILE A 179 10.53 -5.33 2.98
C ILE A 179 9.52 -5.21 4.12
N VAL A 180 9.52 -4.07 4.81
CA VAL A 180 8.55 -3.73 5.85
C VAL A 180 7.34 -3.08 5.19
N ALA A 181 6.19 -3.76 5.22
CA ALA A 181 5.00 -3.28 4.56
C ALA A 181 4.33 -2.12 5.29
N HIS A 182 3.51 -1.37 4.54
CA HIS A 182 2.69 -0.26 5.01
C HIS A 182 3.52 0.85 5.66
N ALA A 183 4.64 1.23 5.02
CA ALA A 183 5.60 2.20 5.52
C ALA A 183 6.10 1.94 6.96
N GLY A 184 5.91 0.74 7.51
CA GLY A 184 6.23 0.45 8.91
C GLY A 184 5.42 1.27 9.94
N ILE A 185 4.22 1.75 9.60
CA ILE A 185 3.44 2.67 10.47
C ILE A 185 3.10 2.13 11.86
N ALA A 186 3.20 0.81 12.10
CA ALA A 186 3.08 0.26 13.45
C ALA A 186 4.12 0.83 14.42
N ASP A 187 5.32 1.15 13.93
CA ASP A 187 6.47 1.53 14.74
C ASP A 187 7.46 2.41 13.95
N LEU A 188 6.95 3.25 13.05
CA LEU A 188 7.72 3.92 11.98
C LEU A 188 8.98 4.62 12.49
N ALA A 189 8.86 5.44 13.55
CA ALA A 189 9.98 6.19 14.08
C ALA A 189 11.10 5.27 14.62
N ALA A 190 10.74 4.21 15.35
CA ALA A 190 11.74 3.28 15.88
C ALA A 190 12.28 2.34 14.80
N LEU A 191 11.45 1.91 13.84
CA LEU A 191 11.90 1.13 12.70
C LEU A 191 12.92 1.89 11.87
N ALA A 192 12.66 3.16 11.57
CA ALA A 192 13.61 3.97 10.84
C ALA A 192 14.88 4.28 11.63
N ASP A 193 14.80 4.51 12.95
CA ASP A 193 15.97 4.65 13.83
C ASP A 193 16.88 3.41 13.79
N ARG A 194 16.29 2.20 13.77
CA ARG A 194 17.05 0.94 13.83
C ARG A 194 17.44 0.36 12.47
N LEU A 195 16.69 0.66 11.41
CA LEU A 195 16.81 0.05 10.09
C LEU A 195 17.11 1.05 8.96
N GLY A 196 16.94 2.35 9.22
CA GLY A 196 17.36 3.41 8.31
C GLY A 196 18.87 3.34 8.06
N GLY A 197 19.28 3.52 6.81
CA GLY A 197 20.69 3.41 6.42
C GLY A 197 21.20 1.99 6.20
N LYS A 198 20.40 0.94 6.48
CA LYS A 198 20.80 -0.45 6.22
C LYS A 198 20.45 -0.86 4.79
N ALA A 199 21.47 -1.13 3.98
CA ALA A 199 21.27 -1.77 2.68
C ALA A 199 20.56 -3.13 2.86
N GLY A 200 19.63 -3.46 1.98
CA GLY A 200 18.83 -4.68 2.05
C GLY A 200 17.56 -4.58 2.89
N VAL A 201 17.32 -3.45 3.58
CA VAL A 201 16.04 -3.16 4.23
C VAL A 201 15.26 -2.09 3.46
N PHE A 202 14.01 -2.40 3.17
CA PHE A 202 13.08 -1.58 2.41
C PHE A 202 11.76 -1.36 3.16
N PHE A 203 11.04 -0.31 2.79
CA PHE A 203 9.72 0.05 3.26
C PHE A 203 8.81 0.25 2.04
N ASP A 204 7.63 -0.36 2.06
CA ASP A 204 6.69 -0.17 0.95
C ASP A 204 5.77 1.05 1.17
N THR A 205 5.20 1.58 0.09
CA THR A 205 4.32 2.77 0.15
C THR A 205 2.83 2.44 0.39
N SER A 206 2.47 1.20 0.76
CA SER A 206 1.07 0.75 0.81
C SER A 206 0.32 1.21 2.07
N VAL A 207 0.16 2.53 2.17
CA VAL A 207 -0.61 3.21 3.23
C VAL A 207 -1.62 4.17 2.62
N TRP A 208 -2.60 4.58 3.43
CA TRP A 208 -3.67 5.49 3.00
C TRP A 208 -3.50 6.93 3.48
N SER A 209 -2.47 7.20 4.29
CA SER A 209 -2.20 8.52 4.85
C SER A 209 -1.01 9.15 4.10
N PRO A 210 -1.20 10.28 3.39
CA PRO A 210 -0.08 10.96 2.76
C PRO A 210 0.93 11.47 3.80
N LEU A 211 0.47 11.81 5.02
CA LEU A 211 1.35 12.21 6.13
C LEU A 211 2.26 11.07 6.61
N ASP A 212 1.79 9.81 6.57
CA ASP A 212 2.62 8.67 6.94
C ASP A 212 3.76 8.47 5.94
N LEU A 213 3.52 8.67 4.64
CA LEU A 213 4.58 8.64 3.63
C LEU A 213 5.55 9.81 3.75
N LEU A 214 5.08 11.03 4.01
CA LEU A 214 5.98 12.16 4.30
C LEU A 214 6.83 11.90 5.55
N GLY A 215 6.23 11.25 6.56
CA GLY A 215 6.93 10.77 7.74
C GLY A 215 7.99 9.71 7.42
N LEU A 216 7.71 8.79 6.49
CA LEU A 216 8.68 7.81 6.00
C LEU A 216 9.86 8.50 5.30
N TYR A 217 9.59 9.37 4.32
CA TYR A 217 10.64 10.02 3.53
C TYR A 217 11.61 10.88 4.37
N ARG A 218 11.14 11.47 5.50
CA ARG A 218 12.03 12.19 6.44
C ARG A 218 12.94 11.30 7.26
N LEU A 219 12.65 10.00 7.31
CA LEU A 219 13.31 9.07 8.23
C LEU A 219 14.20 8.04 7.52
N VAL A 220 13.93 7.71 6.26
CA VAL A 220 14.73 6.74 5.48
C VAL A 220 15.11 7.29 4.10
N GLY A 221 16.23 6.79 3.56
CA GLY A 221 16.69 7.15 2.21
C GLY A 221 15.76 6.61 1.12
N PRO A 222 15.64 7.29 -0.04
CA PRO A 222 14.77 6.86 -1.14
C PRO A 222 15.16 5.49 -1.71
N GLU A 223 16.40 5.04 -1.58
CA GLU A 223 16.85 3.70 -1.96
C GLU A 223 16.20 2.58 -1.13
N GLN A 224 15.64 2.92 0.04
CA GLN A 224 14.92 2.00 0.92
C GLN A 224 13.41 2.03 0.69
N VAL A 225 12.88 2.76 -0.29
CA VAL A 225 11.42 2.88 -0.48
C VAL A 225 10.99 2.20 -1.78
N VAL A 226 9.98 1.34 -1.71
CA VAL A 226 9.40 0.66 -2.88
C VAL A 226 7.92 0.99 -3.04
N TYR A 227 7.50 1.27 -4.26
CA TYR A 227 6.09 1.48 -4.56
C TYR A 227 5.26 0.22 -4.31
N ALA A 228 4.11 0.38 -3.68
CA ALA A 228 3.18 -0.69 -3.38
C ALA A 228 1.73 -0.17 -3.27
N SER A 229 0.77 -0.92 -3.81
CA SER A 229 -0.66 -0.60 -3.68
C SER A 229 -1.37 -1.37 -2.58
N ASP A 230 -0.88 -2.56 -2.18
CA ASP A 230 -1.63 -3.52 -1.37
C ASP A 230 -2.96 -3.92 -2.04
N TYR A 231 -2.95 -4.12 -3.36
CA TYR A 231 -4.12 -4.62 -4.09
C TYR A 231 -4.61 -5.93 -3.43
N PRO A 232 -5.92 -6.11 -3.18
CA PRO A 232 -7.05 -5.28 -3.62
C PRO A 232 -7.48 -4.15 -2.67
N TYR A 233 -6.77 -3.93 -1.56
CA TYR A 233 -7.09 -2.92 -0.55
C TYR A 233 -6.80 -1.50 -1.05
N GLY A 234 -5.63 -1.27 -1.66
CA GLY A 234 -5.34 -0.06 -2.42
C GLY A 234 -5.54 -0.26 -3.92
N GLN A 235 -5.89 0.83 -4.61
CA GLN A 235 -6.16 0.82 -6.05
C GLN A 235 -5.78 2.14 -6.70
N GLN A 236 -5.47 2.06 -7.98
CA GLN A 236 -5.22 3.21 -8.83
C GLN A 236 -6.51 3.99 -9.17
N PRO A 237 -6.41 5.30 -9.44
CA PRO A 237 -5.19 6.10 -9.51
C PRO A 237 -4.64 6.56 -8.15
N ALA A 238 -5.39 6.36 -7.07
CA ALA A 238 -5.08 6.90 -5.75
C ALA A 238 -3.72 6.41 -5.20
N SER A 239 -3.41 5.11 -5.29
CA SER A 239 -2.15 4.57 -4.77
C SER A 239 -0.91 5.11 -5.50
N LEU A 240 -0.97 5.33 -6.82
CA LEU A 240 0.15 5.96 -7.54
C LEU A 240 0.22 7.47 -7.24
N LEU A 241 -0.92 8.17 -7.20
CA LEU A 241 -0.96 9.60 -6.90
C LEU A 241 -0.40 9.92 -5.51
N ILE A 242 -0.78 9.14 -4.47
CA ILE A 242 -0.24 9.34 -3.13
C ILE A 242 1.27 9.14 -3.11
N ALA A 243 1.79 8.09 -3.76
CA ALA A 243 3.23 7.82 -3.82
C ALA A 243 4.00 8.93 -4.57
N LEU A 244 3.53 9.33 -5.76
CA LEU A 244 4.14 10.37 -6.59
C LEU A 244 4.17 11.73 -5.91
N ARG A 245 3.01 12.18 -5.41
CA ARG A 245 2.87 13.53 -4.87
C ARG A 245 3.60 13.68 -3.55
N THR A 246 3.58 12.66 -2.69
CA THR A 246 4.34 12.68 -1.43
C THR A 246 5.86 12.60 -1.68
N ALA A 247 6.32 11.80 -2.64
CA ALA A 247 7.73 11.77 -3.05
C ALA A 247 8.21 13.15 -3.54
N ARG A 248 7.43 13.82 -4.39
CA ARG A 248 7.73 15.17 -4.88
C ARG A 248 7.74 16.21 -3.77
N LEU A 249 6.74 16.16 -2.88
CA LEU A 249 6.69 17.08 -1.74
C LEU A 249 7.85 16.84 -0.76
N ALA A 250 8.31 15.58 -0.67
CA ALA A 250 9.54 15.23 0.03
C ALA A 250 10.83 15.59 -0.73
N GLN A 251 10.73 16.29 -1.88
CA GLN A 251 11.86 16.77 -2.68
C GLN A 251 12.75 15.65 -3.23
N LEU A 252 12.18 14.48 -3.53
CA LEU A 252 12.86 13.49 -4.34
C LEU A 252 13.05 14.05 -5.75
N ASP A 253 14.24 13.87 -6.32
CA ASP A 253 14.48 14.18 -7.72
C ASP A 253 13.80 13.15 -8.64
N GLU A 254 13.79 13.42 -9.94
CA GLU A 254 13.10 12.56 -10.91
C GLU A 254 13.64 11.13 -10.92
N GLN A 255 14.96 10.94 -10.76
CA GLN A 255 15.56 9.61 -10.73
C GLN A 255 15.15 8.85 -9.46
N GLN A 256 15.13 9.52 -8.32
CA GLN A 256 14.66 8.97 -7.05
C GLN A 256 13.18 8.59 -7.11
N VAL A 257 12.34 9.39 -7.76
CA VAL A 257 10.93 9.02 -8.02
C VAL A 257 10.84 7.76 -8.87
N ARG A 258 11.61 7.65 -9.97
CA ARG A 258 11.65 6.44 -10.81
C ARG A 258 12.14 5.21 -10.04
N ASP A 259 13.09 5.41 -9.14
CA ASP A 259 13.61 4.36 -8.27
C ASP A 259 12.57 3.86 -7.28
N VAL A 260 11.80 4.76 -6.65
CA VAL A 260 10.67 4.38 -5.79
C VAL A 260 9.60 3.64 -6.60
N LEU A 261 9.24 4.13 -7.78
CA LEU A 261 8.19 3.53 -8.62
C LEU A 261 8.52 2.13 -9.13
N ALA A 262 9.78 1.86 -9.48
CA ALA A 262 10.18 0.57 -10.01
C ALA A 262 11.63 0.18 -9.74
N GLY A 263 12.58 1.11 -9.79
CA GLY A 263 14.01 0.79 -9.76
C GLY A 263 14.42 -0.05 -8.55
N ASN A 264 13.98 0.30 -7.34
CA ASN A 264 14.29 -0.45 -6.12
C ASN A 264 13.69 -1.87 -6.15
N ALA A 265 12.43 -2.01 -6.55
CA ALA A 265 11.76 -3.31 -6.59
C ALA A 265 12.25 -4.22 -7.74
N ASN A 266 12.59 -3.66 -8.90
CA ASN A 266 13.22 -4.40 -10.00
C ASN A 266 14.53 -5.04 -9.56
N ARG A 267 15.38 -4.28 -8.85
CA ARG A 267 16.65 -4.81 -8.34
C ARG A 267 16.46 -5.96 -7.35
N ILE A 268 15.46 -5.87 -6.48
CA ILE A 268 15.09 -6.98 -5.58
C ILE A 268 14.64 -8.20 -6.41
N ALA A 269 13.74 -8.00 -7.37
CA ALA A 269 13.19 -9.07 -8.20
C ALA A 269 14.25 -9.78 -9.06
N ASP A 270 15.26 -9.04 -9.51
CA ASP A 270 16.33 -9.52 -10.37
C ASP A 270 17.54 -10.06 -9.57
N GLY A 271 17.47 -10.03 -8.23
CA GLY A 271 18.51 -10.56 -7.35
C GLY A 271 19.78 -9.70 -7.33
N GLU A 272 19.67 -8.42 -7.67
CA GLU A 272 20.78 -7.48 -7.59
C GLU A 272 21.05 -7.04 -6.14
N ALA A 273 22.32 -6.82 -5.81
CA ALA A 273 22.73 -6.36 -4.48
C ALA A 273 22.08 -5.01 -4.13
N ALA A 274 21.46 -4.85 -2.96
CA ALA A 274 20.82 -3.59 -2.59
C ALA A 274 21.77 -2.37 -2.67
N ARG A 275 21.23 -1.19 -2.98
CA ARG A 275 22.01 0.06 -2.96
C ARG A 275 22.25 0.49 -1.51
N GLU A 276 23.40 1.11 -1.27
CA GLU A 276 23.65 1.81 0.00
C GLU A 276 22.67 2.99 0.12
N PRO A 277 21.87 3.06 1.19
CA PRO A 277 20.92 4.15 1.35
C PRO A 277 21.60 5.50 1.50
N SER A 278 21.10 6.50 0.77
CA SER A 278 21.49 7.88 0.97
C SER A 278 20.78 8.49 2.19
N ALA A 279 21.12 9.74 2.53
CA ALA A 279 20.44 10.45 3.60
C ALA A 279 18.93 10.60 3.29
N PRO A 280 18.05 10.54 4.31
CA PRO A 280 16.63 10.80 4.14
C PRO A 280 16.36 12.15 3.47
N LYS A 281 15.20 12.24 2.82
CA LYS A 281 14.72 13.44 2.13
C LYS A 281 13.60 14.09 2.94
N GLY A 282 12.82 15.00 2.36
CA GLY A 282 11.68 15.60 3.04
C GLY A 282 12.01 16.70 4.06
N VAL A 283 10.97 17.15 4.75
CA VAL A 283 11.01 18.31 5.65
C VAL A 283 10.55 17.92 7.05
N ASP A 284 11.19 18.48 8.07
CA ASP A 284 10.78 18.27 9.47
C ASP A 284 9.46 18.99 9.83
N ILE A 285 9.13 20.05 9.08
CA ILE A 285 7.94 20.86 9.30
C ILE A 285 7.07 20.82 8.04
N PHE A 286 5.88 20.24 8.17
CA PHE A 286 4.86 20.27 7.13
C PHE A 286 3.98 21.51 7.31
N GLN A 287 3.96 22.37 6.29
CA GLN A 287 3.13 23.58 6.24
C GLN A 287 1.99 23.38 5.26
N GLN A 288 0.79 23.83 5.63
CA GLN A 288 -0.40 23.64 4.81
C GLN A 288 -1.40 24.79 5.04
N PRO A 289 -2.09 25.25 3.99
CA PRO A 289 -3.22 26.17 4.13
C PRO A 289 -4.27 25.63 5.11
N MET A 290 -4.77 26.49 6.00
CA MET A 290 -5.69 26.08 7.07
C MET A 290 -6.96 25.37 6.56
N ALA A 291 -7.47 25.78 5.40
CA ALA A 291 -8.62 25.13 4.77
C ALA A 291 -8.34 23.66 4.42
N LEU A 292 -7.17 23.38 3.83
CA LEU A 292 -6.76 22.03 3.42
C LEU A 292 -6.43 21.16 4.64
N ALA A 293 -5.78 21.73 5.66
CA ALA A 293 -5.52 21.05 6.92
C ALA A 293 -6.83 20.62 7.62
N ARG A 294 -7.83 21.51 7.64
CA ARG A 294 -9.17 21.19 8.16
C ARG A 294 -9.86 20.10 7.35
N ILE A 295 -9.78 20.15 6.02
CA ILE A 295 -10.31 19.09 5.14
C ILE A 295 -9.68 17.75 5.52
N HIS A 296 -8.34 17.66 5.53
CA HIS A 296 -7.62 16.45 5.91
C HIS A 296 -8.04 15.91 7.29
N GLN A 297 -8.18 16.78 8.28
CA GLN A 297 -8.64 16.40 9.62
C GLN A 297 -10.03 15.73 9.58
N TYR A 298 -10.99 16.31 8.86
CA TYR A 298 -12.34 15.75 8.77
C TYR A 298 -12.38 14.45 7.95
N LEU A 299 -11.60 14.34 6.88
CA LEU A 299 -11.52 13.10 6.08
C LEU A 299 -10.84 11.97 6.85
N SER A 300 -9.84 12.27 7.67
CA SER A 300 -9.23 11.30 8.59
C SER A 300 -10.23 10.73 9.60
N MET A 301 -11.25 11.51 9.99
CA MET A 301 -12.36 11.04 10.83
C MET A 301 -13.39 10.22 10.05
N ALA A 302 -13.59 10.51 8.76
CA ALA A 302 -14.56 9.80 7.91
C ALA A 302 -14.14 8.37 7.62
N THR A 303 -12.84 8.15 7.44
CA THR A 303 -12.27 6.88 7.01
C THR A 303 -12.57 5.70 7.97
N PRO A 304 -12.37 5.81 9.30
CA PRO A 304 -12.77 4.75 10.24
C PRO A 304 -14.27 4.45 10.24
N LEU A 305 -15.13 5.44 9.98
CA LEU A 305 -16.57 5.23 9.89
C LEU A 305 -16.90 4.32 8.71
N LEU A 306 -16.27 4.54 7.54
CA LEU A 306 -16.46 3.67 6.37
C LEU A 306 -15.99 2.23 6.63
N TRP A 307 -14.81 2.05 7.21
CA TRP A 307 -14.29 0.70 7.50
C TRP A 307 -15.12 -0.04 8.53
N THR A 308 -15.68 0.68 9.50
CA THR A 308 -16.58 0.10 10.50
C THR A 308 -18.05 0.05 10.06
N ARG A 309 -18.32 0.36 8.77
CA ARG A 309 -19.65 0.35 8.15
C ARG A 309 -20.66 1.25 8.87
N GLN A 310 -20.18 2.35 9.45
CA GLN A 310 -21.00 3.37 10.09
C GLN A 310 -21.41 4.45 9.08
N GLN A 311 -22.58 5.03 9.30
CA GLN A 311 -23.04 6.20 8.56
C GLN A 311 -22.35 7.48 9.06
N ASP A 312 -22.20 8.48 8.20
CA ASP A 312 -21.70 9.81 8.59
C ASP A 312 -22.77 10.64 9.34
N ASN A 313 -23.18 10.16 10.52
CA ASN A 313 -24.20 10.81 11.35
C ASN A 313 -23.71 12.10 12.01
N ILE A 314 -22.39 12.20 12.25
CA ILE A 314 -21.75 13.39 12.82
C ILE A 314 -21.46 14.46 11.76
N GLY A 315 -21.57 14.13 10.47
CA GLY A 315 -21.51 15.07 9.37
C GLY A 315 -20.11 15.53 8.98
N VAL A 316 -19.09 14.68 9.13
CA VAL A 316 -17.68 15.05 8.83
C VAL A 316 -17.48 15.45 7.36
N LEU A 317 -18.16 14.79 6.41
CA LEU A 317 -18.08 15.22 5.01
C LEU A 317 -18.73 16.59 4.79
N GLY A 318 -19.78 16.91 5.56
CA GLY A 318 -20.38 18.24 5.55
C GLY A 318 -19.41 19.32 6.04
N LEU A 319 -18.64 19.03 7.09
CA LEU A 319 -17.62 19.93 7.62
C LEU A 319 -16.47 20.14 6.62
N ALA A 320 -16.00 19.07 5.97
CA ALA A 320 -14.99 19.15 4.91
C ALA A 320 -15.48 19.99 3.70
N LEU A 321 -16.70 19.76 3.24
CA LEU A 321 -17.32 20.55 2.17
C LEU A 321 -17.47 22.03 2.53
N ASN A 322 -17.74 22.34 3.80
CA ASN A 322 -17.80 23.72 4.28
C ASN A 322 -16.42 24.38 4.29
N ALA A 323 -15.36 23.65 4.63
CA ALA A 323 -13.98 24.14 4.57
C ALA A 323 -13.54 24.46 3.13
N CYS A 324 -14.12 23.79 2.12
CA CYS A 324 -13.88 24.12 0.71
C CYS A 324 -14.40 25.52 0.30
N ASN A 325 -15.22 26.19 1.13
CA ASN A 325 -15.73 27.54 0.83
C ASN A 325 -14.73 28.66 1.17
N ASP A 326 -13.58 28.34 1.75
CA ASP A 326 -12.56 29.33 2.08
C ASP A 326 -11.97 29.94 0.80
N ARG A 327 -12.25 31.23 0.57
CA ARG A 327 -11.82 31.97 -0.62
C ARG A 327 -10.47 32.66 -0.45
N ALA A 328 -9.92 32.68 0.76
CA ALA A 328 -8.74 33.49 1.09
C ALA A 328 -7.41 32.73 0.92
N ASN A 329 -7.45 31.43 0.63
CA ASN A 329 -6.28 30.55 0.71
C ASN A 329 -5.45 30.44 -0.59
N GLY A 330 -5.88 31.00 -1.72
CA GLY A 330 -5.14 30.92 -2.99
C GLY A 330 -5.26 29.60 -3.78
N HIS A 331 -5.88 28.55 -3.22
CA HIS A 331 -5.97 27.20 -3.80
C HIS A 331 -7.38 26.86 -4.30
N ARG A 332 -7.99 27.79 -5.04
CA ARG A 332 -9.39 27.66 -5.45
C ARG A 332 -9.63 26.46 -6.38
N GLY A 333 -8.66 26.12 -7.24
CA GLY A 333 -8.78 24.99 -8.15
C GLY A 333 -8.85 23.67 -7.39
N GLU A 334 -7.92 23.47 -6.46
CA GLU A 334 -7.81 22.27 -5.63
C GLU A 334 -9.01 22.11 -4.69
N LEU A 335 -9.49 23.21 -4.10
CA LEU A 335 -10.70 23.18 -3.27
C LEU A 335 -11.95 22.77 -4.06
N GLU A 336 -12.06 23.18 -5.32
CA GLU A 336 -13.18 22.79 -6.19
C GLU A 336 -13.08 21.33 -6.64
N GLN A 337 -11.88 20.83 -6.93
CA GLN A 337 -11.64 19.40 -7.16
C GLN A 337 -12.03 18.56 -5.94
N ILE A 338 -11.58 18.96 -4.74
CA ILE A 338 -11.95 18.32 -3.47
C ILE A 338 -13.46 18.36 -3.28
N ARG A 339 -14.11 19.51 -3.51
CA ARG A 339 -15.57 19.64 -3.36
C ARG A 339 -16.33 18.68 -4.25
N GLU A 340 -15.92 18.51 -5.50
CA GLU A 340 -16.58 17.63 -6.45
C GLU A 340 -16.49 16.15 -6.02
N LEU A 341 -15.28 15.73 -5.61
CA LEU A 341 -15.03 14.41 -5.03
C LEU A 341 -15.91 14.16 -3.79
N LEU A 342 -15.88 15.08 -2.82
CA LEU A 342 -16.59 14.93 -1.55
C LEU A 342 -18.11 15.03 -1.69
N THR A 343 -18.62 15.82 -2.64
CA THR A 343 -20.06 15.90 -2.92
C THR A 343 -20.56 14.56 -3.44
N THR A 344 -19.82 13.98 -4.39
CA THR A 344 -20.14 12.66 -4.95
C THR A 344 -20.00 11.56 -3.91
N ALA A 345 -18.93 11.56 -3.11
CA ALA A 345 -18.73 10.60 -2.02
C ALA A 345 -19.88 10.64 -1.01
N ARG A 346 -20.32 11.84 -0.60
CA ARG A 346 -21.42 12.01 0.34
C ARG A 346 -22.75 11.48 -0.21
N GLU A 347 -23.03 11.73 -1.50
CA GLU A 347 -24.23 11.18 -2.16
C GLU A 347 -24.19 9.65 -2.23
N MET A 348 -23.04 9.07 -2.58
CA MET A 348 -22.85 7.62 -2.60
C MET A 348 -22.99 7.00 -1.21
N TRP A 349 -22.40 7.60 -0.19
CA TRP A 349 -22.49 7.11 1.19
C TRP A 349 -23.92 7.12 1.72
N ARG A 350 -24.67 8.21 1.49
CA ARG A 350 -26.07 8.31 1.90
C ARG A 350 -26.99 7.36 1.12
N ALA A 351 -26.64 7.05 -0.12
CA ALA A 351 -27.38 6.12 -0.96
C ALA A 351 -26.99 4.65 -0.73
N MET A 352 -26.10 4.35 0.23
CA MET A 352 -25.74 2.98 0.54
C MET A 352 -26.98 2.21 1.01
N PRO A 353 -27.28 1.05 0.41
CA PRO A 353 -28.42 0.24 0.83
C PRO A 353 -28.29 -0.16 2.31
N GLU A 354 -29.33 0.07 3.11
CA GLU A 354 -29.44 -0.50 4.47
C GLU A 354 -29.68 -2.02 4.41
N GLU A 355 -30.34 -2.49 3.33
CA GLU A 355 -30.65 -3.89 3.02
C GLU A 355 -30.28 -4.20 1.55
N GLY A 356 -29.67 -5.36 1.27
CA GLY A 356 -29.23 -5.76 -0.09
C GLY A 356 -28.12 -6.82 -0.09
N ASP A 357 -27.65 -7.25 -1.26
CA ASP A 357 -26.48 -8.13 -1.40
C ASP A 357 -25.24 -7.43 -0.81
N ASP A 358 -24.51 -8.12 0.07
CA ASP A 358 -23.29 -7.61 0.71
C ASP A 358 -22.25 -7.15 -0.32
N ARG A 359 -22.26 -7.73 -1.53
CA ARG A 359 -21.37 -7.32 -2.64
C ARG A 359 -21.64 -5.91 -3.12
N ASP A 360 -22.90 -5.55 -3.36
CA ASP A 360 -23.27 -4.22 -3.86
C ASP A 360 -22.93 -3.14 -2.83
N ARG A 361 -23.19 -3.43 -1.55
CA ARG A 361 -22.82 -2.53 -0.45
C ARG A 361 -21.30 -2.35 -0.35
N MET A 362 -20.53 -3.42 -0.51
CA MET A 362 -19.07 -3.36 -0.51
C MET A 362 -18.54 -2.53 -1.68
N GLN A 363 -19.09 -2.69 -2.89
CA GLN A 363 -18.70 -1.90 -4.05
C GLN A 363 -18.96 -0.41 -3.83
N HIS A 364 -20.11 -0.05 -3.26
CA HIS A 364 -20.43 1.34 -2.92
C HIS A 364 -19.47 1.89 -1.86
N ALA A 365 -19.19 1.13 -0.79
CA ALA A 365 -18.25 1.53 0.25
C ALA A 365 -16.84 1.78 -0.30
N ARG A 366 -16.36 0.90 -1.16
CA ARG A 366 -15.04 1.05 -1.82
C ARG A 366 -15.01 2.28 -2.72
N ALA A 367 -16.04 2.51 -3.54
CA ALA A 367 -16.10 3.67 -4.41
C ALA A 367 -16.16 4.99 -3.61
N THR A 368 -16.95 5.05 -2.54
CA THR A 368 -16.99 6.19 -1.62
C THR A 368 -15.62 6.44 -0.98
N PHE A 369 -14.96 5.39 -0.47
CA PHE A 369 -13.62 5.50 0.10
C PHE A 369 -12.61 6.05 -0.90
N ARG A 370 -12.62 5.56 -2.15
CA ARG A 370 -11.70 6.03 -3.20
C ARG A 370 -11.82 7.52 -3.47
N LEU A 371 -13.03 8.07 -3.50
CA LEU A 371 -13.27 9.50 -3.69
C LEU A 371 -12.75 10.32 -2.50
N ILE A 372 -12.99 9.85 -1.26
CA ILE A 372 -12.48 10.49 -0.04
C ILE A 372 -10.95 10.46 0.00
N HIS A 373 -10.35 9.32 -0.34
CA HIS A 373 -8.90 9.15 -0.33
C HIS A 373 -8.23 10.07 -1.36
N LEU A 374 -8.78 10.21 -2.57
CA LEU A 374 -8.28 11.21 -3.53
C LEU A 374 -8.40 12.64 -3.01
N ALA A 375 -9.54 13.00 -2.40
CA ALA A 375 -9.72 14.32 -1.83
C ALA A 375 -8.70 14.61 -0.71
N ASP A 376 -8.39 13.59 0.10
CA ASP A 376 -7.38 13.68 1.16
C ASP A 376 -5.95 13.81 0.60
N ILE A 377 -5.62 13.03 -0.43
CA ILE A 377 -4.35 13.15 -1.17
C ILE A 377 -4.20 14.58 -1.67
N VAL A 378 -5.19 15.14 -2.37
CA VAL A 378 -5.13 16.52 -2.86
C VAL A 378 -4.98 17.50 -1.72
N ALA A 379 -5.76 17.34 -0.64
CA ALA A 379 -5.68 18.23 0.51
C ALA A 379 -4.26 18.29 1.06
N VAL A 380 -3.64 17.16 1.36
CA VAL A 380 -2.30 17.08 1.97
C VAL A 380 -1.18 17.46 1.01
N THR A 381 -1.30 17.12 -0.27
CA THR A 381 -0.20 17.27 -1.24
C THR A 381 -0.24 18.56 -2.06
N THR A 382 -1.24 19.40 -1.85
CA THR A 382 -1.23 20.77 -2.39
C THR A 382 -0.21 21.61 -1.62
N SER A 383 0.82 22.07 -2.31
CA SER A 383 1.88 22.94 -1.76
C SER A 383 1.29 24.21 -1.16
N ALA A 384 1.83 24.64 -0.01
CA ALA A 384 1.49 25.90 0.64
C ALA A 384 2.03 27.15 -0.07
#